data_AF-A0A8H4LLC7-F1
#
_entry.id   AF-A0A8H4LLC7-F1
#
_cell.length_a   1.000
_cell.length_b   1.000
_cell.length_c   1.000
_cell.angle_alpha   90.00
_cell.angle_beta   90.00
_cell.angle_gamma   90.00
#
_symmetry.space_group_name_H-M   'P 1'
#
loop_
_entity.id
_entity.type
_entity.pdbx_description
1 polymer ?
#
loop_
_entity_poly.entity_id
_entity_poly.type
_entity_poly.pdbx_seq_one_letter_code
_entity_poly.pdbx_strand_id
1 'polypeptide(L)'
;MWPFNLETPDTPASSIAWESLVRRSLEAWHHPDQDLLIMAKKALQRSASLDDFLAGGSKPAIFWFFQRREAFLSQARMRKWSRHRLDDYVLLPATDGFVKRTQCFFVSHFWQTREHPDPKGEYLRLHQRELGIQDWSYIWTDWTCMPQEPRLNMEEVYFRETLQTMSGIIRNSGFAWFYPPFEARLWILYEVAEYVLSCTEGLLWTPDNENFIRHVNEMFQVGVRSTLDRHGYRCTYERDREFLTSWLEVLVLLRSLKVDIDDVRMLLDNLTWQPMAKNIIRFTANGECVQLLRFEGKLILDGEHHEFTPFPQWADGKYSTNHAPKPTARLNITLGIGALVVVALSIILYIFSG
;
A
#
# COMPACT_ATOMS: atom_id res chain seq x y z
N MET A 1 -5.39 -11.63 -34.93
CA MET A 1 -4.61 -10.50 -35.48
C MET A 1 -4.83 -9.32 -34.54
N TRP A 2 -3.95 -9.14 -33.55
CA TRP A 2 -4.00 -8.00 -32.64
C TRP A 2 -3.28 -6.83 -33.32
N PRO A 3 -3.78 -5.58 -33.22
CA PRO A 3 -3.03 -4.46 -33.77
C PRO A 3 -1.79 -4.26 -32.89
N PHE A 4 -0.63 -4.31 -33.52
CA PHE A 4 0.58 -3.73 -32.97
C PHE A 4 0.29 -2.24 -32.72
N ASN A 5 0.21 -1.84 -31.45
CA ASN A 5 0.29 -0.43 -31.10
C ASN A 5 1.69 0.04 -31.49
N LEU A 6 1.77 0.80 -32.58
CA LEU A 6 2.93 1.59 -32.93
C LEU A 6 3.22 2.53 -31.75
N GLU A 7 4.35 2.29 -31.09
CA GLU A 7 4.92 3.22 -30.12
C GLU A 7 5.03 4.58 -30.79
N THR A 8 4.31 5.56 -30.24
CA THR A 8 4.49 6.95 -30.67
C THR A 8 5.84 7.40 -30.11
N PRO A 9 6.74 7.96 -30.93
CA PRO A 9 8.03 8.42 -30.43
C PRO A 9 7.83 9.44 -29.31
N ASP A 10 8.69 9.37 -28.29
CA ASP A 10 8.70 10.28 -27.15
C ASP A 10 8.63 11.73 -27.64
N THR A 11 7.48 12.37 -27.43
CA THR A 11 7.32 13.77 -27.81
C THR A 11 8.27 14.65 -26.99
N PRO A 12 8.80 15.76 -27.54
CA PRO A 12 9.69 16.66 -26.80
C PRO A 12 9.13 17.13 -25.44
N ALA A 13 7.81 17.25 -25.33
CA ALA A 13 7.12 17.58 -24.08
C ALA A 13 7.24 16.50 -23.00
N SER A 14 7.30 15.21 -23.39
CA SER A 14 7.53 14.06 -22.48
C SER A 14 8.93 14.15 -21.85
N SER A 15 9.96 14.45 -22.67
CA SER A 15 11.35 14.62 -22.20
C SER A 15 11.47 15.78 -21.21
N ILE A 16 10.88 16.93 -21.52
CA ILE A 16 10.94 18.12 -20.65
C ILE A 16 10.27 17.85 -19.30
N ALA A 17 9.11 17.18 -19.30
CA ALA A 17 8.40 16.84 -18.07
C ALA A 17 9.21 15.88 -17.18
N TRP A 18 9.88 14.89 -17.78
CA TRP A 18 10.76 13.97 -17.08
C TRP A 18 11.98 14.68 -16.47
N GLU A 19 12.70 15.49 -17.25
CA GLU A 19 13.85 16.26 -16.76
C GLU A 19 13.48 17.18 -15.59
N SER A 20 12.30 17.82 -15.69
CA SER A 20 11.77 18.68 -14.63
C SER A 20 11.47 17.89 -13.35
N LEU A 21 10.88 16.70 -13.46
CA LEU A 21 10.68 15.78 -12.34
C LEU A 21 12.01 15.36 -11.71
N VAL A 22 12.99 14.94 -12.51
CA VAL A 22 14.30 14.52 -12.01
C VAL A 22 14.96 15.66 -11.25
N ARG A 23 15.05 16.86 -11.84
CA ARG A 23 15.66 18.02 -11.19
C ARG A 23 15.01 18.34 -9.84
N ARG A 24 13.67 18.44 -9.79
CA ARG A 24 12.94 18.68 -8.53
C ARG A 24 13.18 17.58 -7.50
N SER A 25 13.25 16.32 -7.94
CA SER A 25 13.54 15.19 -7.06
C SER A 25 14.92 15.32 -6.45
N LEU A 26 15.94 15.66 -7.23
CA LEU A 26 17.30 15.86 -6.73
C LEU A 26 17.40 17.04 -5.73
N GLU A 27 16.64 18.10 -5.97
CA GLU A 27 16.55 19.27 -5.07
C GLU A 27 15.86 18.92 -3.74
N ALA A 28 14.97 17.94 -3.73
CA ALA A 28 14.25 17.48 -2.54
C ALA A 28 15.10 16.62 -1.59
N TRP A 29 16.25 16.10 -2.05
CA TRP A 29 17.01 15.12 -1.28
C TRP A 29 18.02 15.76 -0.33
N HIS A 30 17.92 15.39 0.95
CA HIS A 30 18.89 15.74 1.98
C HIS A 30 19.26 14.50 2.78
N HIS A 31 20.49 14.00 2.58
CA HIS A 31 20.98 12.79 3.22
C HIS A 31 22.38 13.00 3.83
N PRO A 32 22.65 12.52 5.06
CA PRO A 32 23.96 12.68 5.69
C PRO A 32 25.04 11.84 4.98
N ASP A 33 24.71 10.62 4.55
CA ASP A 33 25.59 9.78 3.76
C ASP A 33 25.66 10.30 2.31
N GLN A 34 26.81 10.86 1.94
CA GLN A 34 27.07 11.41 0.61
C GLN A 34 27.26 10.32 -0.44
N ASP A 35 27.78 9.15 -0.08
CA ASP A 35 27.99 8.06 -1.03
C ASP A 35 26.64 7.49 -1.47
N LEU A 36 25.72 7.32 -0.51
CA LEU A 36 24.35 6.91 -0.80
C LEU A 36 23.62 7.96 -1.67
N LEU A 37 23.80 9.25 -1.37
CA LEU A 37 23.23 10.34 -2.17
C LEU A 37 23.77 10.34 -3.61
N ILE A 38 25.08 10.12 -3.80
CA ILE A 38 25.70 10.03 -5.12
C ILE A 38 25.20 8.80 -5.88
N MET A 39 25.08 7.66 -5.19
CA MET A 39 24.56 6.42 -5.77
C MET A 39 23.12 6.61 -6.27
N ALA A 40 22.23 7.14 -5.42
CA ALA A 40 20.84 7.41 -5.78
C ALA A 40 20.71 8.42 -6.93
N LYS A 41 21.54 9.49 -6.92
CA LYS A 41 21.60 10.47 -8.02
C LYS A 41 21.94 9.80 -9.35
N LYS A 42 23.02 9.02 -9.37
CA LYS A 42 23.43 8.27 -10.56
C LYS A 42 22.35 7.29 -11.00
N ALA A 43 21.67 6.63 -10.07
CA ALA A 43 20.60 5.69 -10.38
C ALA A 43 19.41 6.36 -11.08
N LEU A 44 18.97 7.52 -10.59
CA LEU A 44 17.86 8.26 -11.20
C LEU A 44 18.26 8.87 -12.55
N GLN A 45 19.45 9.46 -12.64
CA GLN A 45 19.95 10.12 -13.85
C GLN A 45 20.31 9.17 -15.00
N ARG A 46 20.37 7.85 -14.74
CA ARG A 46 20.53 6.84 -15.81
C ARG A 46 19.31 6.74 -16.70
N SER A 47 18.13 7.07 -16.19
CA SER A 47 16.89 6.99 -16.97
C SER A 47 16.70 8.23 -17.84
N ALA A 48 16.65 8.04 -19.15
CA ALA A 48 16.51 9.14 -20.11
C ALA A 48 15.07 9.65 -20.24
N SER A 49 14.09 8.81 -19.91
CA SER A 49 12.66 9.15 -19.94
C SER A 49 11.90 8.47 -18.81
N LEU A 50 10.63 8.84 -18.64
CA LEU A 50 9.74 8.16 -17.70
C LEU A 50 9.57 6.68 -18.06
N ASP A 51 9.52 6.32 -19.34
CA ASP A 51 9.32 4.93 -19.75
C ASP A 51 10.55 4.07 -19.44
N ASP A 52 11.75 4.58 -19.70
CA ASP A 52 13.00 3.95 -19.29
C ASP A 52 13.06 3.79 -17.76
N PHE A 53 12.59 4.79 -17.02
CA PHE A 53 12.45 4.68 -15.57
C PHE A 53 11.42 3.58 -15.17
N LEU A 54 10.22 3.58 -15.72
CA LEU A 54 9.17 2.63 -15.29
C LEU A 54 9.45 1.19 -15.74
N ALA A 55 10.21 0.98 -16.82
CA ALA A 55 10.49 -0.34 -17.37
C ALA A 55 11.31 -1.26 -16.44
N GLY A 56 11.75 -0.78 -15.28
CA GLY A 56 12.35 -1.64 -14.24
C GLY A 56 13.68 -2.24 -14.67
N GLY A 57 14.46 -1.52 -15.48
CA GLY A 57 15.85 -1.89 -15.78
C GLY A 57 16.66 -2.08 -14.49
N SER A 58 17.90 -2.58 -14.60
CA SER A 58 18.84 -2.88 -13.49
C SER A 58 19.28 -1.64 -12.71
N LYS A 59 18.31 -0.96 -12.09
CA LYS A 59 18.50 0.18 -11.23
C LYS A 59 19.08 -0.33 -9.92
N PRO A 60 20.14 0.30 -9.41
CA PRO A 60 20.70 -0.05 -8.11
C PRO A 60 19.81 0.41 -6.95
N ALA A 61 18.71 1.13 -7.21
CA ALA A 61 17.77 1.63 -6.21
C ALA A 61 16.33 1.68 -6.74
N ILE A 62 15.37 1.42 -5.85
CA ILE A 62 13.94 1.63 -6.06
C ILE A 62 13.60 3.09 -5.71
N PHE A 63 12.60 3.66 -6.36
CA PHE A 63 12.16 5.03 -6.14
C PHE A 63 10.63 5.08 -6.05
N TRP A 64 10.12 5.88 -5.13
CA TRP A 64 8.68 6.09 -4.95
C TRP A 64 8.29 7.46 -5.47
N PHE A 65 7.21 7.53 -6.25
CA PHE A 65 6.52 8.79 -6.46
C PHE A 65 5.90 9.23 -5.14
N PHE A 66 6.16 10.47 -4.77
CA PHE A 66 5.43 11.16 -3.72
C PHE A 66 4.78 12.40 -4.31
N GLN A 67 3.51 12.62 -4.00
CA GLN A 67 2.80 13.83 -4.39
C GLN A 67 3.28 15.00 -3.54
N ARG A 68 3.53 16.14 -4.17
CA ARG A 68 3.92 17.38 -3.51
C ARG A 68 2.75 17.96 -2.72
N ARG A 69 3.06 18.60 -1.59
CA ARG A 69 2.09 19.28 -0.73
C ARG A 69 1.17 20.23 -1.48
N GLU A 70 1.70 21.09 -2.34
CA GLU A 70 0.89 22.05 -3.10
C GLU A 70 -0.12 21.36 -4.03
N ALA A 71 0.29 20.26 -4.66
CA ALA A 71 -0.58 19.48 -5.53
C ALA A 71 -1.68 18.77 -4.74
N PHE A 72 -1.34 18.19 -3.58
CA PHE A 72 -2.32 17.53 -2.71
C PHE A 72 -3.34 18.49 -2.09
N LEU A 73 -2.91 19.69 -1.69
CA LEU A 73 -3.81 20.68 -1.06
C LEU A 73 -4.69 21.42 -2.09
N SER A 74 -4.28 21.49 -3.35
CA SER A 74 -5.04 22.19 -4.40
C SER A 74 -6.04 21.31 -5.15
N GLN A 75 -5.94 19.99 -5.07
CA GLN A 75 -6.87 19.09 -5.74
C GLN A 75 -8.26 19.10 -5.09
N ALA A 76 -9.32 19.13 -5.90
CA ALA A 76 -10.71 19.07 -5.42
C ALA A 76 -11.18 17.63 -5.11
N ARG A 77 -10.49 16.63 -5.66
CA ARG A 77 -10.71 15.18 -5.46
C ARG A 77 -9.39 14.45 -5.57
N MET A 78 -9.27 13.26 -4.99
CA MET A 78 -8.05 12.47 -5.10
C MET A 78 -7.77 12.15 -6.57
N ARG A 79 -6.70 12.69 -7.13
CA ARG A 79 -6.39 12.52 -8.55
C ARG A 79 -5.73 11.16 -8.77
N LYS A 80 -6.30 10.37 -9.68
CA LYS A 80 -5.63 9.18 -10.21
C LYS A 80 -4.23 9.55 -10.71
N TRP A 81 -3.23 8.73 -10.40
CA TRP A 81 -1.88 8.88 -10.96
C TRP A 81 -1.93 9.06 -12.48
N SER A 82 -1.05 9.92 -13.00
CA SER A 82 -0.98 10.17 -14.44
C SER A 82 0.45 10.49 -14.87
N ARG A 83 0.94 9.75 -15.87
CA ARG A 83 2.21 10.01 -16.56
C ARG A 83 2.30 11.41 -17.20
N HIS A 84 1.17 12.08 -17.42
CA HIS A 84 1.13 13.42 -18.02
C HIS A 84 1.13 14.55 -16.98
N ARG A 85 1.23 14.24 -15.68
CA ARG A 85 1.20 15.23 -14.58
C ARG A 85 2.40 15.11 -13.66
N LEU A 86 3.60 14.98 -14.22
CA LEU A 86 4.82 14.80 -13.43
C LEU A 86 5.17 15.99 -12.52
N ASP A 87 4.57 17.16 -12.76
CA ASP A 87 4.70 18.36 -11.91
C ASP A 87 4.09 18.23 -10.52
N ASP A 88 3.15 17.29 -10.36
CA ASP A 88 2.51 17.00 -9.07
C ASP A 88 3.43 16.19 -8.14
N TYR A 89 4.59 15.71 -8.61
CA TYR A 89 5.38 14.70 -7.92
C TYR A 89 6.87 15.04 -7.74
N VAL A 90 7.48 14.32 -6.80
CA VAL A 90 8.92 14.05 -6.70
C VAL A 90 9.15 12.54 -6.63
N LEU A 91 10.36 12.11 -6.94
CA LEU A 91 10.85 10.75 -6.72
C LEU A 91 11.75 10.73 -5.49
N LEU A 92 11.42 9.91 -4.50
CA LEU A 92 12.26 9.69 -3.34
C LEU A 92 12.86 8.27 -3.41
N PRO A 93 14.18 8.10 -3.18
CA PRO A 93 14.79 6.78 -3.07
C PRO A 93 14.10 5.98 -1.96
N ALA A 94 13.79 4.74 -2.27
CA ALA A 94 13.22 3.76 -1.35
C ALA A 94 14.36 3.18 -0.49
N THR A 95 15.01 4.04 0.28
CA THR A 95 16.15 3.71 1.15
C THR A 95 16.12 4.63 2.36
N ASP A 96 16.65 4.13 3.47
CA ASP A 96 16.65 4.83 4.76
C ASP A 96 17.21 6.24 4.64
N GLY A 97 16.59 7.16 5.39
CA GLY A 97 17.01 8.55 5.49
C GLY A 97 16.49 9.49 4.39
N PHE A 98 16.03 8.98 3.24
CA PHE A 98 15.42 9.82 2.20
C PHE A 98 13.94 10.14 2.47
N VAL A 99 13.22 9.20 3.06
CA VAL A 99 11.84 9.39 3.51
C VAL A 99 11.86 9.54 5.02
N LYS A 100 11.39 10.69 5.51
CA LYS A 100 11.34 11.00 6.94
C LYS A 100 9.89 11.21 7.35
N ARG A 101 9.48 10.61 8.48
CA ARG A 101 8.09 10.66 8.96
C ARG A 101 7.57 12.08 9.20
N THR A 102 8.45 13.00 9.56
CA THR A 102 8.11 14.42 9.77
C THR A 102 7.88 15.19 8.48
N GLN A 103 8.29 14.66 7.32
CA GLN A 103 8.20 15.35 6.03
C GLN A 103 7.32 14.62 5.01
N CYS A 104 7.15 13.31 5.19
CA CYS A 104 6.46 12.42 4.25
C CYS A 104 5.34 11.70 4.97
N PHE A 105 4.12 11.76 4.45
CA PHE A 105 2.96 11.05 5.00
C PHE A 105 2.46 9.96 4.06
N PHE A 106 2.20 8.76 4.58
CA PHE A 106 1.41 7.71 3.95
C PHE A 106 -0.06 7.90 4.34
N VAL A 107 -0.94 7.91 3.33
CA VAL A 107 -2.39 8.04 3.53
C VAL A 107 -3.07 6.70 3.29
N SER A 108 -3.45 6.05 4.38
CA SER A 108 -4.33 4.89 4.35
C SER A 108 -5.77 5.33 4.12
N HIS A 109 -6.45 4.73 3.15
CA HIS A 109 -7.81 5.14 2.80
C HIS A 109 -8.64 4.01 2.19
N PHE A 110 -9.96 4.17 2.28
CA PHE A 110 -10.91 3.24 1.68
C PHE A 110 -11.19 3.55 0.23
N TRP A 111 -11.38 2.49 -0.55
CA TRP A 111 -12.00 2.62 -1.86
C TRP A 111 -13.53 2.59 -1.75
N GLN A 112 -14.20 3.74 -1.89
CA GLN A 112 -15.67 3.81 -1.89
C GLN A 112 -16.30 3.13 -3.11
N THR A 113 -15.62 3.16 -4.24
CA THR A 113 -16.05 2.53 -5.49
C THR A 113 -14.88 1.80 -6.13
N ARG A 114 -15.15 0.96 -7.14
CA ARG A 114 -14.08 0.30 -7.90
C ARG A 114 -13.31 1.28 -8.78
N GLU A 115 -13.96 2.36 -9.19
CA GLU A 115 -13.44 3.32 -10.16
C GLU A 115 -12.70 4.48 -9.52
N HIS A 116 -12.99 4.77 -8.24
CA HIS A 116 -12.41 5.90 -7.53
C HIS A 116 -12.50 5.70 -6.00
N PRO A 117 -11.43 5.99 -5.24
CA PRO A 117 -11.45 5.78 -3.82
C PRO A 117 -12.34 6.78 -3.07
N ASP A 118 -12.31 8.04 -3.46
CA ASP A 118 -13.11 9.11 -2.86
C ASP A 118 -13.80 9.98 -3.93
N PRO A 119 -14.84 9.47 -4.60
CA PRO A 119 -15.47 10.13 -5.76
C PRO A 119 -16.03 11.52 -5.42
N LYS A 120 -16.41 11.76 -4.16
CA LYS A 120 -16.97 13.03 -3.68
C LYS A 120 -15.91 13.96 -3.07
N GLY A 121 -14.70 13.47 -2.81
CA GLY A 121 -13.64 14.26 -2.17
C GLY A 121 -13.86 14.51 -0.68
N GLU A 122 -14.73 13.73 -0.04
CA GLU A 122 -15.11 13.93 1.37
C GLU A 122 -13.92 13.62 2.30
N TYR A 123 -13.23 12.50 2.08
CA TYR A 123 -12.06 12.10 2.87
C TYR A 123 -10.83 12.93 2.51
N LEU A 124 -10.65 13.29 1.24
CA LEU A 124 -9.61 14.23 0.84
C LEU A 124 -9.74 15.55 1.60
N ARG A 125 -10.96 16.10 1.73
CA ARG A 125 -11.20 17.35 2.46
C ARG A 125 -10.88 17.23 3.95
N LEU A 126 -11.08 16.07 4.56
CA LEU A 126 -10.66 15.79 5.93
C LEU A 126 -9.13 15.79 6.04
N HIS A 127 -8.43 15.05 5.16
CA HIS A 127 -6.96 15.06 5.12
C HIS A 127 -6.39 16.45 4.85
N GLN A 128 -6.93 17.21 3.91
CA GLN A 128 -6.48 18.57 3.61
C GLN A 128 -6.67 19.52 4.80
N ARG A 129 -7.73 19.35 5.59
CA ARG A 129 -7.95 20.15 6.80
C ARG A 129 -6.93 19.80 7.88
N GLU A 130 -6.75 18.51 8.14
CA GLU A 130 -5.87 18.02 9.21
C GLU A 130 -4.39 18.23 8.89
N LEU A 131 -3.96 17.87 7.68
CA LEU A 131 -2.59 18.00 7.23
C LEU A 131 -2.27 19.42 6.78
N GLY A 132 -3.25 20.21 6.35
CA GLY A 132 -3.02 21.56 5.81
C GLY A 132 -2.42 22.54 6.81
N ILE A 133 -2.60 22.31 8.12
CA ILE A 133 -2.02 23.13 9.19
C ILE A 133 -0.64 22.64 9.65
N GLN A 134 -0.24 21.43 9.23
CA GLN A 134 1.03 20.81 9.62
C GLN A 134 2.15 21.18 8.65
N ASP A 135 3.39 21.10 9.13
CA ASP A 135 4.59 21.26 8.32
C ASP A 135 5.05 19.91 7.79
N TRP A 136 4.94 19.72 6.47
CA TRP A 136 5.33 18.52 5.74
C TRP A 136 5.58 18.88 4.28
N SER A 137 6.19 17.97 3.51
CA SER A 137 6.58 18.24 2.12
C SER A 137 5.86 17.34 1.12
N TYR A 138 5.70 16.06 1.49
CA TYR A 138 5.31 15.02 0.56
C TYR A 138 4.23 14.11 1.13
N ILE A 139 3.37 13.61 0.26
CA ILE A 139 2.33 12.65 0.63
C ILE A 139 2.31 11.50 -0.36
N TRP A 140 2.06 10.32 0.17
CA TRP A 140 1.94 9.09 -0.58
C TRP A 140 0.56 8.51 -0.39
N THR A 141 -0.09 8.19 -1.49
CA THR A 141 -1.39 7.51 -1.52
C THR A 141 -1.37 6.59 -2.73
N ASP A 142 -1.79 5.33 -2.59
CA ASP A 142 -1.66 4.34 -3.67
C ASP A 142 -2.30 4.84 -4.99
N TRP A 143 -3.47 5.47 -4.90
CA TRP A 143 -4.25 5.98 -6.01
C TRP A 143 -3.57 7.11 -6.76
N THR A 144 -2.87 7.98 -6.04
CA THR A 144 -2.23 9.18 -6.61
C THR A 144 -0.78 8.94 -6.99
N CYS A 145 -0.11 8.00 -6.32
CA CYS A 145 1.35 7.79 -6.42
C CYS A 145 1.76 6.50 -7.14
N MET A 146 0.83 5.58 -7.41
CA MET A 146 1.09 4.38 -8.20
C MET A 146 0.26 4.39 -9.49
N PRO A 147 0.77 3.84 -10.61
CA PRO A 147 -0.04 3.63 -11.79
C PRO A 147 -1.31 2.82 -11.51
N GLN A 148 -2.43 3.22 -12.11
CA GLN A 148 -3.76 2.66 -11.87
C GLN A 148 -4.40 2.23 -13.19
N GLU A 149 -5.20 1.16 -13.20
CA GLU A 149 -5.78 0.56 -14.41
C GLU A 149 -6.54 1.56 -15.32
N PRO A 150 -6.38 1.53 -16.65
CA PRO A 150 -5.50 0.64 -17.41
C PRO A 150 -4.04 1.06 -17.30
N ARG A 151 -3.14 0.09 -17.07
CA ARG A 151 -1.68 0.30 -17.02
C ARG A 151 -1.02 -0.16 -18.32
N LEU A 152 0.04 0.54 -18.72
CA LEU A 152 0.99 0.05 -19.71
C LEU A 152 1.90 -1.03 -19.09
N ASN A 153 2.62 -1.78 -19.93
CA ASN A 153 3.49 -2.88 -19.46
C ASN A 153 4.56 -2.41 -18.46
N MET A 154 5.20 -1.26 -18.73
CA MET A 154 6.20 -0.67 -17.82
C MET A 154 5.55 -0.11 -16.54
N GLU A 155 4.36 0.46 -16.63
CA GLU A 155 3.60 0.91 -15.46
C GLU A 155 3.17 -0.25 -14.57
N GLU A 156 2.84 -1.40 -15.17
CA GLU A 156 2.60 -2.65 -14.44
C GLU A 156 3.86 -3.08 -13.71
N VAL A 157 5.03 -3.10 -14.36
CA VAL A 157 6.32 -3.45 -13.70
C VAL A 157 6.52 -2.59 -12.45
N TYR A 158 6.46 -1.26 -12.59
CA TYR A 158 6.61 -0.34 -11.47
C TYR A 158 5.54 -0.52 -10.39
N PHE A 159 4.28 -0.74 -10.77
CA PHE A 159 3.18 -0.99 -9.83
C PHE A 159 3.48 -2.22 -8.95
N ARG A 160 3.97 -3.31 -9.55
CA ARG A 160 4.31 -4.53 -8.82
C ARG A 160 5.48 -4.34 -7.86
N GLU A 161 6.55 -3.69 -8.32
CA GLU A 161 7.72 -3.38 -7.48
C GLU A 161 7.34 -2.47 -6.30
N THR A 162 6.51 -1.46 -6.55
CA THR A 162 6.05 -0.56 -5.50
C THR A 162 5.17 -1.29 -4.48
N LEU A 163 4.28 -2.17 -4.94
CA LEU A 163 3.40 -2.94 -4.05
C LEU A 163 4.19 -3.90 -3.14
N GLN A 164 5.28 -4.48 -3.64
CA GLN A 164 6.20 -5.31 -2.84
C GLN A 164 6.96 -4.49 -1.78
N THR A 165 7.09 -3.18 -1.96
CA THR A 165 7.82 -2.28 -1.07
C THR A 165 6.90 -1.46 -0.15
N MET A 166 5.60 -1.78 -0.13
CA MET A 166 4.59 -1.07 0.66
C MET A 166 4.95 -0.96 2.14
N SER A 167 5.49 -2.03 2.74
CA SER A 167 5.94 -2.04 4.13
C SER A 167 6.96 -0.94 4.40
N GLY A 168 7.94 -0.77 3.50
CA GLY A 168 8.93 0.29 3.60
C GLY A 168 8.32 1.69 3.52
N ILE A 169 7.30 1.90 2.69
CA ILE A 169 6.61 3.19 2.56
C ILE A 169 5.89 3.53 3.88
N ILE A 170 5.13 2.59 4.42
CA ILE A 170 4.37 2.75 5.67
C ILE A 170 5.33 3.03 6.83
N ARG A 171 6.41 2.25 6.96
CA ARG A 171 7.38 2.41 8.06
C ARG A 171 8.13 3.73 8.02
N ASN A 172 8.50 4.22 6.84
CA ASN A 172 9.36 5.39 6.71
C ASN A 172 8.59 6.72 6.65
N SER A 173 7.27 6.65 6.51
CA SER A 173 6.38 7.82 6.46
C SER A 173 5.63 8.02 7.78
N GLY A 174 5.17 9.24 8.05
CA GLY A 174 4.08 9.47 8.99
C GLY A 174 2.81 8.83 8.47
N PHE A 175 1.86 8.51 9.35
CA PHE A 175 0.65 7.77 8.96
C PHE A 175 -0.60 8.62 9.16
N ALA A 176 -1.38 8.79 8.11
CA ALA A 176 -2.63 9.54 8.12
C ALA A 176 -3.78 8.65 7.63
N TRP A 177 -4.92 8.76 8.30
CA TRP A 177 -6.12 8.00 7.97
C TRP A 177 -7.37 8.85 8.23
N PHE A 178 -8.43 8.52 7.49
CA PHE A 178 -9.81 8.80 7.85
C PHE A 178 -10.64 7.66 7.29
N TYR A 179 -11.22 6.85 8.18
CA TYR A 179 -11.97 5.66 7.76
C TYR A 179 -13.49 5.86 7.84
N PRO A 180 -14.26 5.26 6.91
CA PRO A 180 -15.70 5.11 7.08
C PRO A 180 -16.02 4.24 8.31
N PRO A 181 -17.31 4.08 8.65
CA PRO A 181 -17.74 2.98 9.53
C PRO A 181 -17.08 1.66 9.13
N PHE A 182 -16.74 0.85 10.13
CA PHE A 182 -15.86 -0.31 9.96
C PHE A 182 -16.30 -1.27 8.85
N GLU A 183 -15.35 -1.58 7.98
CA GLU A 183 -15.42 -2.59 6.93
C GLU A 183 -14.14 -3.43 7.00
N ALA A 184 -14.27 -4.76 6.99
CA ALA A 184 -13.15 -5.69 7.17
C ALA A 184 -12.27 -5.80 5.90
N ARG A 185 -11.51 -4.75 5.59
CA ARG A 185 -10.56 -4.72 4.47
C ARG A 185 -9.16 -5.08 4.94
N LEU A 186 -8.63 -6.16 4.37
CA LEU A 186 -7.37 -6.74 4.86
C LEU A 186 -6.16 -5.85 4.57
N TRP A 187 -6.15 -5.12 3.45
CA TRP A 187 -5.11 -4.11 3.19
C TRP A 187 -5.05 -3.04 4.28
N ILE A 188 -6.21 -2.55 4.76
CA ILE A 188 -6.27 -1.54 5.82
C ILE A 188 -5.79 -2.12 7.16
N LEU A 189 -6.21 -3.34 7.50
CA LEU A 189 -5.69 -4.02 8.69
C LEU A 189 -4.18 -4.18 8.62
N TYR A 190 -3.65 -4.59 7.46
CA TYR A 190 -2.23 -4.73 7.24
C TYR A 190 -1.49 -3.40 7.40
N GLU A 191 -1.97 -2.32 6.79
CA GLU A 191 -1.37 -0.99 6.92
C GLU A 191 -1.32 -0.51 8.38
N VAL A 192 -2.42 -0.69 9.12
CA VAL A 192 -2.50 -0.37 10.55
C VAL A 192 -1.55 -1.27 11.35
N ALA A 193 -1.52 -2.58 11.09
CA ALA A 193 -0.65 -3.52 11.79
C ALA A 193 0.83 -3.24 11.53
N GLU A 194 1.22 -3.01 10.27
CA GLU A 194 2.58 -2.64 9.89
C GLU A 194 3.00 -1.40 10.67
N TYR A 195 2.19 -0.34 10.69
CA TYR A 195 2.53 0.87 11.43
C TYR A 195 2.61 0.63 12.94
N VAL A 196 1.58 0.02 13.55
CA VAL A 196 1.52 -0.21 15.01
C VAL A 196 2.63 -1.12 15.50
N LEU A 197 3.04 -2.13 14.72
CA LEU A 197 3.96 -3.18 15.16
C LEU A 197 5.43 -2.92 14.79
N SER A 198 5.70 -2.00 13.88
CA SER A 198 7.07 -1.66 13.45
C SER A 198 7.49 -0.22 13.78
N CYS A 199 6.61 0.56 14.41
CA CYS A 199 6.87 1.94 14.82
C CYS A 199 6.84 2.08 16.35
N THR A 200 7.73 2.91 16.91
CA THR A 200 7.84 3.17 18.35
C THR A 200 6.67 3.97 18.93
N GLU A 201 6.10 4.90 18.18
CA GLU A 201 5.07 5.84 18.67
C GLU A 201 3.65 5.23 18.70
N GLY A 202 3.46 4.04 18.12
CA GLY A 202 2.14 3.45 17.96
C GLY A 202 1.19 4.32 17.12
N LEU A 203 -0.10 4.00 17.16
CA LEU A 203 -1.16 4.75 16.48
C LEU A 203 -2.13 5.32 17.51
N LEU A 204 -2.58 6.56 17.31
CA LEU A 204 -3.65 7.14 18.13
C LEU A 204 -4.93 6.34 17.96
N TRP A 205 -5.58 6.01 19.07
CA TRP A 205 -6.89 5.37 19.05
C TRP A 205 -7.97 6.41 18.78
N THR A 206 -8.72 6.18 17.71
CA THR A 206 -9.79 7.04 17.24
C THR A 206 -11.01 6.19 16.88
N PRO A 207 -12.24 6.72 16.96
CA PRO A 207 -13.43 5.93 16.68
C PRO A 207 -13.46 5.25 15.29
N ASP A 208 -12.73 5.79 14.30
CA ASP A 208 -12.68 5.26 12.95
C ASP A 208 -11.63 4.15 12.76
N ASN A 209 -10.58 4.09 13.59
CA ASN A 209 -9.55 3.04 13.51
C ASN A 209 -9.59 2.01 14.66
N GLU A 210 -10.41 2.22 15.70
CA GLU A 210 -10.38 1.40 16.92
C GLU A 210 -10.58 -0.09 16.67
N ASN A 211 -11.43 -0.47 15.71
CA ASN A 211 -11.68 -1.87 15.39
C ASN A 211 -10.43 -2.52 14.77
N PHE A 212 -9.70 -1.81 13.90
CA PHE A 212 -8.45 -2.33 13.33
C PHE A 212 -7.41 -2.53 14.43
N ILE A 213 -7.21 -1.55 15.32
CA ILE A 213 -6.23 -1.68 16.41
C ILE A 213 -6.64 -2.81 17.38
N ARG A 214 -7.93 -2.94 17.69
CA ARG A 214 -8.45 -4.04 18.51
C ARG A 214 -8.16 -5.40 17.87
N HIS A 215 -8.40 -5.52 16.56
CA HIS A 215 -8.10 -6.75 15.82
C HIS A 215 -6.59 -7.00 15.75
N VAL A 216 -5.74 -5.97 15.66
CA VAL A 216 -4.28 -6.13 15.80
C VAL A 216 -3.89 -6.75 17.15
N ASN A 217 -4.47 -6.26 18.24
CA ASN A 217 -4.22 -6.84 19.57
C ASN A 217 -4.76 -8.27 19.70
N GLU A 218 -5.92 -8.56 19.09
CA GLU A 218 -6.52 -9.90 19.07
C GLU A 218 -5.62 -10.93 18.36
N MET A 219 -4.90 -10.52 17.30
CA MET A 219 -3.97 -11.41 16.59
C MET A 219 -2.88 -11.99 17.50
N PHE A 220 -2.48 -11.31 18.58
CA PHE A 220 -1.55 -11.85 19.59
C PHE A 220 -2.16 -12.93 20.47
N GLN A 221 -3.48 -12.91 20.67
CA GLN A 221 -4.18 -13.78 21.61
C GLN A 221 -4.66 -15.07 20.94
N VAL A 222 -5.20 -14.96 19.74
CA VAL A 222 -5.86 -16.07 19.04
C VAL A 222 -5.24 -16.39 17.68
N GLY A 223 -4.23 -15.64 17.26
CA GLY A 223 -3.55 -15.80 15.97
C GLY A 223 -4.19 -14.99 14.84
N VAL A 224 -3.37 -14.71 13.82
CA VAL A 224 -3.75 -13.88 12.65
C VAL A 224 -4.93 -14.50 11.91
N ARG A 225 -4.78 -15.73 11.39
CA ARG A 225 -5.83 -16.39 10.58
C ARG A 225 -7.18 -16.45 11.29
N SER A 226 -7.20 -16.85 12.56
CA SER A 226 -8.42 -16.91 13.35
C SER A 226 -9.08 -15.55 13.52
N THR A 227 -8.29 -14.48 13.67
CA THR A 227 -8.81 -13.10 13.70
C THR A 227 -9.37 -12.70 12.33
N LEU A 228 -8.65 -13.01 11.24
CA LEU A 228 -9.09 -12.69 9.88
C LEU A 228 -10.42 -13.35 9.53
N ASP A 229 -10.56 -14.64 9.86
CA ASP A 229 -11.77 -15.42 9.59
C ASP A 229 -12.95 -14.97 10.46
N ARG A 230 -12.70 -14.73 11.77
CA ARG A 230 -13.74 -14.30 12.72
C ARG A 230 -14.39 -12.98 12.32
N HIS A 231 -13.58 -12.02 11.87
CA HIS A 231 -14.06 -10.68 11.49
C HIS A 231 -14.34 -10.53 10.00
N GLY A 232 -14.18 -11.61 9.23
CA GLY A 232 -14.51 -11.66 7.82
C GLY A 232 -13.69 -10.71 6.95
N TYR A 233 -12.38 -10.58 7.24
CA TYR A 233 -11.45 -9.75 6.47
C TYR A 233 -11.25 -10.26 5.04
N ARG A 234 -11.28 -9.35 4.06
CA ARG A 234 -11.23 -9.70 2.62
C ARG A 234 -10.26 -8.82 1.84
N CYS A 235 -9.77 -9.38 0.74
CA CYS A 235 -9.13 -8.68 -0.37
C CYS A 235 -9.98 -8.84 -1.64
N THR A 236 -9.79 -7.94 -2.60
CA THR A 236 -10.36 -8.11 -3.96
C THR A 236 -9.79 -9.35 -4.64
N TYR A 237 -8.52 -9.68 -4.38
CA TYR A 237 -7.82 -10.84 -4.93
C TYR A 237 -7.34 -11.75 -3.80
N GLU A 238 -7.61 -13.05 -3.92
CA GLU A 238 -7.23 -14.03 -2.88
C GLU A 238 -5.71 -14.11 -2.67
N ARG A 239 -4.93 -13.93 -3.73
CA ARG A 239 -3.46 -13.89 -3.63
C ARG A 239 -2.96 -12.79 -2.68
N ASP A 240 -3.67 -11.65 -2.64
CA ASP A 240 -3.28 -10.53 -1.78
C ASP A 240 -3.54 -10.96 -0.32
N ARG A 241 -4.61 -11.71 -0.07
CA ARG A 241 -4.89 -12.28 1.25
C ARG A 241 -3.80 -13.24 1.69
N GLU A 242 -3.33 -14.14 0.83
CA GLU A 242 -2.21 -15.04 1.14
C GLU A 242 -0.94 -14.25 1.50
N PHE A 243 -0.58 -13.28 0.64
CA PHE A 243 0.60 -12.43 0.84
C PHE A 243 0.54 -11.61 2.13
N LEU A 244 -0.60 -10.96 2.40
CA LEU A 244 -0.79 -10.14 3.59
C LEU A 244 -0.87 -10.98 4.87
N THR A 245 -1.41 -12.20 4.81
CA THR A 245 -1.43 -13.11 5.96
C THR A 245 -0.01 -13.48 6.39
N SER A 246 0.89 -13.79 5.45
CA SER A 246 2.31 -14.05 5.74
C SER A 246 2.98 -12.86 6.43
N TRP A 247 2.76 -11.64 5.92
CA TRP A 247 3.32 -10.42 6.53
C TRP A 247 2.79 -10.18 7.94
N LEU A 248 1.47 -10.26 8.14
CA LEU A 248 0.83 -10.08 9.44
C LEU A 248 1.36 -11.09 10.47
N GLU A 249 1.51 -12.35 10.10
CA GLU A 249 2.03 -13.38 11.01
C GLU A 249 3.48 -13.14 11.37
N VAL A 250 4.34 -12.72 10.43
CA VAL A 250 5.73 -12.35 10.74
C VAL A 250 5.77 -11.16 11.71
N LEU A 251 4.98 -10.11 11.47
CA LEU A 251 4.91 -8.95 12.36
C LEU A 251 4.48 -9.34 13.78
N VAL A 252 3.38 -10.08 13.90
CA VAL A 252 2.85 -10.52 15.19
C VAL A 252 3.83 -11.45 15.90
N LEU A 253 4.46 -12.37 15.17
CA LEU A 253 5.43 -13.31 15.72
C LEU A 253 6.67 -12.60 16.27
N LEU A 254 7.31 -11.73 15.49
CA LEU A 254 8.48 -10.98 15.94
C LEU A 254 8.19 -10.15 17.20
N ARG A 255 7.00 -9.53 17.28
CA ARG A 255 6.59 -8.77 18.47
C ARG A 255 6.21 -9.67 19.65
N SER A 256 5.62 -10.83 19.41
CA SER A 256 5.30 -11.81 20.46
C SER A 256 6.57 -12.38 21.10
N LEU A 257 7.62 -12.55 20.30
CA LEU A 257 8.96 -12.97 20.74
C LEU A 257 9.78 -11.84 21.36
N LYS A 258 9.22 -10.64 21.48
CA LYS A 258 9.87 -9.46 22.07
C LYS A 258 11.18 -9.07 21.38
N VAL A 259 11.30 -9.33 20.08
CA VAL A 259 12.41 -8.84 19.27
C VAL A 259 12.41 -7.30 19.33
N ASP A 260 13.59 -6.72 19.55
CA ASP A 260 13.75 -5.27 19.62
C ASP A 260 13.23 -4.59 18.35
N ILE A 261 12.66 -3.39 18.49
CA ILE A 261 12.00 -2.72 17.38
C ILE A 261 12.96 -2.40 16.22
N ASP A 262 14.22 -2.09 16.52
CA ASP A 262 15.22 -1.82 15.48
C ASP A 262 15.60 -3.10 14.73
N ASP A 263 15.72 -4.22 15.45
CA ASP A 263 15.94 -5.54 14.86
C ASP A 263 14.74 -6.01 14.01
N VAL A 264 13.51 -5.76 14.48
CA VAL A 264 12.29 -6.00 13.70
C VAL A 264 12.36 -5.22 12.40
N ARG A 265 12.66 -3.92 12.43
CA ARG A 265 12.75 -3.09 11.22
C ARG A 265 13.82 -3.60 10.27
N MET A 266 15.01 -3.93 10.77
CA MET A 266 16.08 -4.50 9.94
C MET A 266 15.67 -5.82 9.27
N LEU A 267 14.99 -6.72 9.98
CA LEU A 267 14.48 -7.97 9.41
C LEU A 267 13.43 -7.72 8.32
N LEU A 268 12.48 -6.82 8.58
CA LEU A 268 11.44 -6.44 7.63
C LEU A 268 12.03 -5.72 6.40
N ASP A 269 13.09 -4.92 6.58
CA ASP A 269 13.82 -4.30 5.47
C ASP A 269 14.46 -5.37 4.58
N ASN A 270 15.10 -6.40 5.16
CA ASN A 270 15.62 -7.50 4.35
C ASN A 270 14.51 -8.24 3.59
N LEU A 271 13.34 -8.46 4.21
CA LEU A 271 12.17 -9.03 3.53
C LEU A 271 11.64 -8.16 2.38
N THR A 272 11.66 -6.84 2.58
CA THR A 272 11.15 -5.83 1.64
C THR A 272 12.08 -5.68 0.45
N TRP A 273 13.38 -5.49 0.71
CA TRP A 273 14.39 -5.14 -0.31
C TRP A 273 15.04 -6.35 -0.96
N GLN A 274 14.89 -7.54 -0.38
CA GLN A 274 15.39 -8.79 -0.95
C GLN A 274 14.23 -9.78 -1.14
N PRO A 275 13.29 -9.50 -2.06
CA PRO A 275 12.09 -10.31 -2.24
C PRO A 275 12.37 -11.77 -2.59
N MET A 276 13.54 -12.05 -3.18
CA MET A 276 13.99 -13.38 -3.57
C MET A 276 14.85 -14.09 -2.52
N ALA A 277 15.19 -13.42 -1.41
CA ALA A 277 15.97 -14.04 -0.34
C ALA A 277 15.13 -15.14 0.33
N LYS A 278 15.59 -16.39 0.16
CA LYS A 278 14.96 -17.56 0.77
C LYS A 278 15.22 -17.62 2.27
N ASN A 279 16.43 -17.23 2.66
CA ASN A 279 16.96 -17.34 4.00
C ASN A 279 17.57 -16.00 4.41
N ILE A 280 17.04 -15.39 5.46
CA ILE A 280 17.54 -14.14 6.04
C ILE A 280 18.09 -14.48 7.43
N ILE A 281 19.38 -14.26 7.65
CA ILE A 281 20.05 -14.49 8.94
C ILE A 281 20.56 -13.16 9.48
N ARG A 282 20.24 -12.86 10.73
CA ARG A 282 20.69 -11.66 11.46
C ARG A 282 20.98 -11.99 12.92
N PHE A 283 21.86 -11.19 13.51
CA PHE A 283 22.06 -11.16 14.96
C PHE A 283 21.34 -9.94 15.51
N THR A 284 20.53 -10.11 16.55
CA THR A 284 19.86 -9.01 17.25
C THR A 284 20.87 -8.16 18.00
N ALA A 285 20.46 -6.97 18.46
CA ALA A 285 21.28 -6.15 19.34
C ALA A 285 21.71 -6.88 20.62
N ASN A 286 20.94 -7.88 21.05
CA ASN A 286 21.24 -8.74 22.21
C ASN A 286 22.13 -9.94 21.87
N GLY A 287 22.54 -10.11 20.61
CA GLY A 287 23.40 -11.20 20.15
C GLY A 287 22.65 -12.49 19.80
N GLU A 288 21.31 -12.49 19.82
CA GLU A 288 20.50 -13.66 19.46
C GLU A 288 20.50 -13.84 17.94
N CYS A 289 20.59 -15.08 17.47
CA CYS A 289 20.49 -15.37 16.05
C CYS A 289 19.02 -15.49 15.63
N VAL A 290 18.57 -14.63 14.72
CA VAL A 290 17.28 -14.72 14.05
C VAL A 290 17.50 -15.21 12.62
N GLN A 291 16.85 -16.32 12.28
CA GLN A 291 16.83 -16.87 10.93
C GLN A 291 15.39 -16.96 10.42
N LEU A 292 15.10 -16.30 9.30
CA LEU A 292 13.80 -16.33 8.66
C LEU A 292 13.90 -17.09 7.33
N LEU A 293 13.20 -18.22 7.26
CA LEU A 293 13.03 -19.07 6.07
C LEU A 293 11.70 -18.73 5.42
N ARG A 294 11.76 -17.80 4.46
CA ARG A 294 10.62 -17.04 3.92
C ARG A 294 9.57 -17.94 3.28
N PHE A 295 10.04 -18.89 2.46
CA PHE A 295 9.18 -19.71 1.62
C PHE A 295 8.83 -21.06 2.25
N GLU A 296 9.47 -21.36 3.37
CA GLU A 296 9.19 -22.50 4.23
C GLU A 296 8.24 -22.13 5.37
N GLY A 297 8.02 -20.83 5.61
CA GLY A 297 7.15 -20.36 6.69
C GLY A 297 7.74 -20.61 8.07
N LYS A 298 9.05 -20.43 8.24
CA LYS A 298 9.74 -20.69 9.52
C LYS A 298 10.56 -19.51 9.99
N LEU A 299 10.47 -19.22 11.27
CA LEU A 299 11.34 -18.30 11.99
C LEU A 299 12.08 -19.11 13.07
N ILE A 300 13.40 -18.97 13.13
CA ILE A 300 14.24 -19.63 14.12
C ILE A 300 14.90 -18.53 14.96
N LEU A 301 14.63 -18.50 16.26
CA LEU A 301 15.21 -17.55 17.20
C LEU A 301 15.99 -18.32 18.25
N ASP A 302 17.32 -18.17 18.27
CA ASP A 302 18.23 -18.90 19.16
C ASP A 302 18.01 -20.43 19.17
N GLY A 303 17.68 -20.99 18.01
CA GLY A 303 17.37 -22.41 17.84
C GLY A 303 15.93 -22.81 18.14
N GLU A 304 15.10 -21.94 18.72
CA GLU A 304 13.66 -22.17 18.86
C GLU A 304 12.95 -21.99 17.51
N HIS A 305 12.08 -22.93 17.17
CA HIS A 305 11.38 -22.95 15.89
C HIS A 305 9.96 -22.43 16.03
N HIS A 306 9.60 -21.49 15.17
CA HIS A 306 8.27 -20.91 15.05
C HIS A 306 7.78 -20.99 13.60
N GLU A 307 6.48 -21.16 13.42
CA GLU A 307 5.86 -21.31 12.10
C GLU A 307 4.97 -20.12 11.77
N PHE A 308 4.92 -19.80 10.48
CA PHE A 308 4.01 -18.83 9.90
C PHE A 308 3.62 -19.28 8.48
N THR A 309 2.64 -18.61 7.88
CA THR A 309 2.19 -18.85 6.51
C THR A 309 3.33 -18.57 5.54
N PRO A 310 3.84 -19.56 4.80
CA PRO A 310 4.91 -19.33 3.84
C PRO A 310 4.55 -18.22 2.86
N PHE A 311 5.50 -17.34 2.56
CA PHE A 311 5.26 -16.34 1.53
C PHE A 311 5.03 -17.02 0.18
N PRO A 312 4.11 -16.53 -0.64
CA PRO A 312 3.86 -17.12 -1.95
C PRO A 312 5.10 -16.99 -2.87
N GLN A 313 5.45 -18.09 -3.53
CA GLN A 313 6.47 -18.12 -4.59
C GLN A 313 5.80 -17.92 -5.95
N TRP A 314 5.49 -16.68 -6.32
CA TRP A 314 4.99 -16.42 -7.66
C TRP A 314 6.15 -16.46 -8.66
N ALA A 315 6.01 -17.28 -9.71
CA ALA A 315 7.02 -17.42 -10.77
C ALA A 315 7.42 -16.04 -11.33
N ASP A 316 8.73 -15.81 -11.47
CA ASP A 316 9.36 -14.58 -11.96
C ASP A 316 9.06 -13.29 -11.16
N GLY A 317 8.73 -13.37 -9.86
CA GLY A 317 8.52 -12.17 -9.04
C GLY A 317 7.27 -11.36 -9.43
N LYS A 318 6.34 -11.98 -10.16
CA LYS A 318 5.13 -11.30 -10.66
C LYS A 318 4.06 -11.26 -9.57
N TYR A 319 4.13 -10.25 -8.69
CA TYR A 319 2.97 -9.75 -7.96
C TYR A 319 2.00 -9.12 -8.97
N SER A 320 1.22 -9.89 -9.74
CA SER A 320 0.30 -9.42 -10.81
C SER A 320 0.65 -9.90 -12.22
N THR A 321 0.06 -11.04 -12.56
CA THR A 321 -0.68 -11.16 -13.83
C THR A 321 -2.13 -11.46 -13.45
N ASN A 322 -2.94 -10.42 -13.19
CA ASN A 322 -4.37 -10.65 -13.02
C ASN A 322 -5.00 -10.97 -14.39
N HIS A 323 -5.49 -12.21 -14.53
CA HIS A 323 -6.74 -12.39 -15.25
C HIS A 323 -7.82 -11.60 -14.52
N ALA A 324 -8.47 -10.68 -15.22
CA ALA A 324 -9.62 -9.94 -14.69
C ALA A 324 -10.61 -10.92 -14.03
N PRO A 325 -11.26 -10.53 -12.91
CA PRO A 325 -12.34 -11.33 -12.36
C PRO A 325 -13.40 -11.53 -13.45
N LYS A 326 -13.72 -12.79 -13.75
CA LYS A 326 -14.81 -13.11 -14.69
C LYS A 326 -16.07 -12.39 -14.19
N PRO A 327 -16.82 -11.71 -15.07
CA PRO A 327 -18.07 -11.10 -14.67
C PRO A 327 -18.95 -12.18 -14.05
N THR A 328 -19.32 -11.99 -12.79
CA THR A 328 -20.34 -12.79 -12.13
C THR A 328 -21.58 -12.73 -12.99
N ALA A 329 -22.00 -13.89 -13.51
CA ALA A 329 -23.21 -14.00 -14.28
C ALA A 329 -24.36 -13.41 -13.45
N ARG A 330 -24.96 -12.33 -13.95
CA ARG A 330 -26.23 -11.85 -13.41
C ARG A 330 -27.23 -13.00 -13.58
N LEU A 331 -27.70 -13.55 -12.46
CA LEU A 331 -28.93 -14.33 -12.45
C LEU A 331 -30.04 -13.36 -12.88
N ASN A 332 -30.45 -13.43 -14.15
CA ASN A 332 -31.66 -12.80 -14.62
C ASN A 332 -32.83 -13.56 -14.01
N ILE A 333 -33.32 -13.12 -12.86
CA ILE A 333 -34.65 -13.47 -12.40
C ILE A 333 -35.61 -12.60 -13.20
N THR A 334 -36.09 -13.16 -14.31
CA THR A 334 -37.21 -12.62 -15.07
C THR A 334 -38.48 -12.83 -14.24
N LEU A 335 -38.83 -11.85 -13.41
CA LEU A 335 -40.16 -11.76 -12.82
C LEU A 335 -41.12 -11.26 -13.91
N GLY A 336 -41.92 -12.18 -14.44
CA GLY A 336 -42.98 -11.90 -15.38
C GLY A 336 -44.03 -10.99 -14.75
N ILE A 337 -44.20 -9.81 -15.34
CA ILE A 337 -45.32 -8.92 -15.07
C ILE A 337 -46.50 -9.44 -15.91
N GLY A 338 -47.56 -9.86 -15.23
CA GLY A 338 -48.79 -10.30 -15.90
C GLY A 338 -49.94 -10.55 -14.93
N ALA A 339 -50.79 -9.52 -14.77
CA ALA A 339 -52.19 -9.55 -14.39
C ALA A 339 -52.61 -9.32 -12.90
N LEU A 340 -53.25 -8.15 -12.72
CA LEU A 340 -54.54 -7.90 -12.05
C LEU A 340 -54.67 -8.16 -10.54
N VAL A 341 -54.82 -7.12 -9.70
CA VAL A 341 -56.04 -6.34 -9.37
C VAL A 341 -56.65 -6.81 -8.04
N VAL A 342 -56.68 -5.87 -7.07
CA VAL A 342 -57.65 -5.71 -5.96
C VAL A 342 -57.56 -6.72 -4.81
N VAL A 343 -57.17 -6.24 -3.62
CA VAL A 343 -58.04 -6.11 -2.42
C VAL A 343 -57.20 -5.64 -1.21
N ALA A 344 -57.60 -4.48 -0.69
CA ALA A 344 -57.62 -4.04 0.72
C ALA A 344 -56.36 -4.09 1.60
N LEU A 345 -55.86 -2.87 1.85
CA LEU A 345 -55.60 -2.35 3.20
C LEU A 345 -56.60 -2.90 4.24
N SER A 346 -56.09 -3.48 5.32
CA SER A 346 -56.74 -3.40 6.64
C SER A 346 -55.79 -3.82 7.76
N ILE A 347 -55.56 -2.87 8.68
CA ILE A 347 -55.30 -3.06 10.12
C ILE A 347 -53.85 -3.51 10.41
N ILE A 348 -52.97 -2.67 10.96
CA ILE A 348 -52.99 -2.19 12.36
C ILE A 348 -52.42 -0.76 12.44
N LEU A 349 -53.27 0.20 12.78
CA LEU A 349 -52.94 1.38 13.57
C LEU A 349 -54.27 2.01 14.01
N TYR A 350 -54.82 1.54 15.13
CA TYR A 350 -55.74 2.35 15.94
C TYR A 350 -55.76 1.85 17.39
N ILE A 351 -54.79 2.37 18.15
CA ILE A 351 -54.93 2.78 19.55
C ILE A 351 -54.15 4.10 19.55
N PHE A 352 -54.73 5.29 19.47
CA PHE A 352 -55.68 5.94 20.39
C PHE A 352 -56.49 7.04 19.68
N SER A 353 -57.61 7.41 20.31
CA SER A 353 -58.52 8.56 20.13
C SER A 353 -59.54 8.54 19.00
N GLY A 354 -60.79 8.26 19.36
CA GLY A 354 -62.00 8.60 18.60
C GLY A 354 -63.00 7.46 18.50
#